data_AF-A0A7C3PTN7-F1
#
_entry.id   AF-A0A7C3PTN7-F1
#
_cell.length_a   1.000
_cell.length_b   1.000
_cell.length_c   1.000
_cell.angle_alpha   90.00
_cell.angle_beta   90.00
_cell.angle_gamma   90.00
#
_symmetry.space_group_name_H-M   'P 1'
#
loop_
_entity.id
_entity.type
_entity.pdbx_description
1 polymer ?
#
loop_
_entity_poly.entity_id
_entity_poly.type
_entity_poly.pdbx_seq_one_letter_code
_entity_poly.pdbx_strand_id
1 'polypeptide(L)'
;MKQVLGIVFFFLLFLSTVLLNVKVSALRNEIRKVGNEIDMLEREKTYLENYIQSNLDLKKIEKEALKMGLTYPKNVVEFRVYDGKISEISKEKYYASSLEK
;
A
#
# COMPACT_ATOMS: atom_id res chain seq x y z
N MET A 1 -56.89 -6.41 -25.89
CA MET A 1 -55.56 -7.08 -25.88
C MET A 1 -54.39 -6.12 -26.04
N LYS A 2 -54.31 -5.28 -27.08
CA LYS A 2 -53.16 -4.38 -27.29
C LYS A 2 -52.91 -3.35 -26.16
N GLN A 3 -53.96 -2.79 -25.57
CA GLN A 3 -53.84 -1.84 -24.45
C GLN A 3 -53.33 -2.50 -23.16
N VAL A 4 -53.78 -3.73 -22.87
CA VAL A 4 -53.31 -4.51 -21.71
C VAL A 4 -51.82 -4.82 -21.84
N LEU A 5 -51.35 -5.15 -23.06
CA LEU A 5 -49.94 -5.39 -23.34
C LEU A 5 -49.07 -4.14 -23.09
N GLY A 6 -49.57 -2.96 -23.47
CA GLY A 6 -48.91 -1.68 -23.20
C GLY A 6 -48.78 -1.37 -21.71
N ILE A 7 -49.84 -1.62 -20.94
CA ILE A 7 -49.82 -1.42 -19.48
C ILE A 7 -48.81 -2.36 -18.81
N VAL A 8 -48.78 -3.63 -19.21
CA VAL A 8 -47.79 -4.61 -18.70
C VAL A 8 -46.36 -4.18 -19.05
N PHE A 9 -46.14 -3.65 -20.25
CA PHE A 9 -44.82 -3.16 -20.67
C PHE A 9 -44.36 -1.96 -19.82
N PHE A 10 -45.23 -0.97 -19.60
CA PHE A 10 -44.91 0.16 -18.72
C PHE A 10 -44.65 -0.27 -17.29
N PHE A 11 -45.41 -1.24 -16.78
CA PHE A 11 -45.17 -1.79 -15.44
C PHE A 11 -43.80 -2.47 -15.33
N LEU A 12 -43.39 -3.24 -16.34
CA LEU A 12 -42.07 -3.89 -16.38
C LEU A 12 -40.93 -2.87 -16.45
N LEU A 13 -41.08 -1.79 -17.22
CA LEU A 13 -40.10 -0.70 -17.26
C LEU A 13 -40.00 0.03 -15.92
N PHE A 14 -41.14 0.28 -15.26
CA PHE A 14 -41.15 0.87 -13.94
C PHE A 14 -40.47 -0.06 -12.92
N LEU A 15 -40.79 -1.35 -12.95
CA LEU A 15 -40.20 -2.33 -12.04
C LEU A 15 -38.69 -2.46 -12.24
N SER A 16 -38.21 -2.46 -13.48
CA SER A 16 -36.77 -2.57 -13.78
C SER A 16 -35.98 -1.35 -13.27
N THR A 17 -36.54 -0.14 -13.40
CA THR A 17 -35.90 1.08 -12.89
C THR A 17 -35.86 1.10 -11.36
N VAL A 18 -36.92 0.64 -10.68
CA VAL A 18 -36.92 0.48 -9.22
C VAL A 18 -35.86 -0.53 -8.77
N LEU A 19 -35.79 -1.70 -9.40
CA LEU A 19 -34.79 -2.72 -9.07
C LEU A 19 -33.36 -2.23 -9.31
N LEU A 20 -33.11 -1.49 -10.39
CA LEU A 20 -31.81 -0.87 -10.66
C LEU A 20 -31.43 0.12 -9.55
N ASN A 21 -32.35 0.99 -9.13
CA ASN A 21 -32.10 1.96 -8.07
C ASN A 21 -31.78 1.30 -6.73
N VAL A 22 -32.45 0.20 -6.38
CA VAL A 22 -32.13 -0.57 -5.16
C VAL A 22 -30.71 -1.13 -5.23
N LYS A 23 -30.32 -1.73 -6.36
CA LYS A 23 -28.95 -2.25 -6.54
C LYS A 23 -27.90 -1.16 -6.51
N VAL A 24 -28.14 -0.03 -7.16
CA VAL A 24 -27.23 1.13 -7.15
C VAL A 24 -27.08 1.68 -5.73
N SER A 25 -28.17 1.75 -4.96
CA SER A 25 -28.14 2.19 -3.56
C SER A 25 -27.30 1.25 -2.69
N ALA A 26 -27.49 -0.06 -2.84
CA ALA A 26 -26.71 -1.06 -2.11
C ALA A 26 -25.21 -0.97 -2.45
N LEU A 27 -24.87 -0.86 -3.74
CA LEU A 27 -23.50 -0.71 -4.21
C LEU A 27 -22.86 0.57 -3.67
N ARG A 28 -23.61 1.69 -3.65
CA ARG A 28 -23.13 2.95 -3.09
C ARG A 28 -22.80 2.84 -1.60
N ASN A 29 -23.58 2.04 -0.85
CA ASN A 29 -23.33 1.79 0.56
C ASN A 29 -22.07 0.94 0.78
N GLU A 30 -21.86 -0.08 -0.06
CA GLU A 30 -20.62 -0.88 -0.04
C GLU A 30 -19.39 -0.04 -0.36
N ILE A 31 -19.45 0.81 -1.40
CA ILE A 31 -18.38 1.76 -1.74
C ILE A 31 -18.06 2.66 -0.54
N ARG A 32 -19.09 3.14 0.17
CA ARG A 32 -18.89 3.96 1.36
C ARG A 32 -18.20 3.20 2.50
N LYS A 33 -18.56 1.93 2.72
CA LYS A 33 -17.90 1.09 3.74
C LYS A 33 -16.43 0.87 3.40
N VAL A 34 -16.14 0.50 2.16
CA VAL A 34 -14.76 0.32 1.69
C VAL A 34 -13.95 1.62 1.80
N GLY A 35 -14.54 2.77 1.45
CA GLY A 35 -13.89 4.07 1.63
C GLY A 35 -13.51 4.35 3.09
N ASN A 36 -14.42 4.07 4.03
CA ASN A 36 -14.12 4.24 5.46
C ASN A 36 -13.01 3.28 5.95
N GLU A 37 -12.97 2.05 5.44
CA GLU A 37 -11.91 1.09 5.77
C GLU A 37 -10.55 1.56 5.24
N ILE A 38 -10.51 2.11 4.02
CA ILE A 38 -9.29 2.71 3.45
C ILE A 38 -8.80 3.87 4.31
N ASP A 39 -9.69 4.80 4.68
CA ASP A 39 -9.33 5.96 5.52
C ASP A 39 -8.77 5.53 6.88
N MET A 40 -9.31 4.45 7.46
CA MET A 40 -8.84 3.90 8.73
C MET A 40 -7.45 3.29 8.58
N LEU A 41 -7.22 2.48 7.55
CA LEU A 41 -5.92 1.87 7.26
C LEU A 41 -4.84 2.93 6.98
N GLU A 42 -5.19 4.02 6.30
CA GLU A 42 -4.23 5.10 6.02
C GLU A 42 -3.81 5.85 7.29
N ARG A 43 -4.74 6.03 8.24
CA ARG A 43 -4.42 6.58 9.57
C ARG A 43 -3.52 5.64 10.37
N GLU A 44 -3.82 4.34 10.38
CA GLU A 44 -2.99 3.35 11.07
C GLU A 44 -1.59 3.28 10.48
N LYS A 45 -1.45 3.28 9.15
CA LYS A 45 -0.16 3.35 8.47
C LYS A 45 0.63 4.58 8.92
N THR A 46 0.01 5.76 8.87
CA THR A 46 0.65 7.02 9.27
C THR A 46 1.09 6.98 10.74
N TYR A 47 0.25 6.44 11.62
CA TYR A 47 0.60 6.25 13.03
C TYR A 47 1.81 5.33 13.20
N LEU A 48 1.84 4.19 12.51
CA LEU A 48 2.95 3.23 12.59
C LEU A 48 4.24 3.81 12.01
N GLU A 49 4.18 4.54 10.89
CA GLU A 49 5.35 5.22 10.32
C GLU A 49 5.94 6.23 11.32
N ASN A 50 5.09 7.05 11.94
CA ASN A 50 5.51 8.00 12.97
C ASN A 50 6.03 7.30 14.23
N TYR A 51 5.40 6.20 14.64
CA TYR A 51 5.84 5.39 15.77
C TYR A 51 7.22 4.78 15.51
N ILE A 52 7.44 4.21 14.32
CA ILE A 52 8.74 3.69 13.92
C ILE A 52 9.76 4.81 13.89
N GLN A 53 9.46 5.94 13.24
CA GLN A 53 10.40 7.06 13.15
C GLN A 53 10.78 7.64 14.53
N SER A 54 9.85 7.66 15.48
CA SER A 54 10.10 8.15 16.84
C SER A 54 10.82 7.16 17.76
N ASN A 55 10.65 5.85 17.55
CA ASN A 55 11.29 4.82 18.38
C ASN A 55 12.61 4.28 17.82
N LEU A 56 12.79 4.34 16.49
CA LEU A 56 14.00 3.91 15.82
C LEU A 56 14.99 5.08 15.77
N ASP A 57 15.64 5.33 16.91
CA ASP A 57 16.77 6.26 16.99
C ASP A 57 17.99 5.62 16.31
N LEU A 58 18.03 5.72 14.98
CA LEU A 58 19.11 5.23 14.14
C LEU A 58 20.47 5.79 14.58
N LYS A 59 20.51 7.01 15.12
CA LYS A 59 21.76 7.61 15.62
C LYS A 59 22.23 6.93 16.90
N LYS A 60 21.32 6.56 17.79
CA LYS A 60 21.66 5.78 18.99
C LYS A 60 22.16 4.39 18.62
N ILE A 61 21.49 3.72 17.68
CA ILE A 61 21.91 2.40 17.18
C ILE A 61 23.30 2.50 16.54
N GLU A 62 23.52 3.48 15.67
CA GLU A 62 24.82 3.74 15.03
C GLU A 62 25.92 4.02 16.06
N LYS A 63 25.63 4.84 17.08
CA LYS A 63 26.58 5.15 18.15
C LYS A 63 26.95 3.93 18.99
N GLU A 64 26.00 3.07 19.32
CA GLU A 64 26.28 1.81 20.05
C GLU A 64 27.04 0.81 19.16
N ALA A 65 26.69 0.70 17.88
CA ALA A 65 27.42 -0.13 16.93
C ALA A 65 28.89 0.30 16.81
N LEU A 66 29.15 1.61 16.69
CA LEU A 66 30.51 2.17 16.68
C LEU A 66 31.27 1.88 17.99
N LYS A 67 30.61 1.97 19.16
CA LYS A 67 31.22 1.58 20.44
C LYS A 67 31.59 0.10 20.52
N MET A 68 30.81 -0.76 19.87
CA MET A 68 31.08 -2.20 19.77
C MET A 68 32.16 -2.52 18.73
N GLY A 69 32.75 -1.52 18.07
CA GLY A 69 33.74 -1.71 17.02
C GLY A 69 33.16 -2.16 15.68
N LEU A 70 31.84 -2.16 15.54
CA LEU A 70 31.17 -2.40 14.26
C LEU A 70 31.35 -1.15 13.40
N THR A 71 32.07 -1.30 12.30
CA THR A 71 32.27 -0.23 11.32
C THR A 71 31.51 -0.59 10.05
N TYR A 72 30.94 0.41 9.38
CA TYR A 72 30.42 0.18 8.03
C TYR A 72 31.57 -0.32 7.16
N PRO A 73 31.40 -1.46 6.48
CA PRO A 73 32.43 -1.95 5.57
C PRO A 73 32.61 -0.90 4.47
N LYS A 74 33.83 -0.34 4.40
CA LYS A 74 34.18 0.75 3.47
C LYS A 74 34.08 0.31 2.01
N ASN A 75 34.29 -0.98 1.77
CA ASN A 75 34.36 -1.57 0.44
C ASN A 75 33.47 -2.81 0.43
N VAL A 76 32.29 -2.66 -0.15
CA VAL A 76 31.30 -3.74 -0.29
C VAL A 76 30.93 -3.87 -1.74
N VAL A 77 30.99 -5.10 -2.20
CA VAL A 77 30.63 -5.47 -3.55
C VAL A 77 29.22 -6.02 -3.50
N GLU A 78 28.30 -5.36 -4.20
CA GLU A 78 26.92 -5.81 -4.28
C GLU A 78 26.82 -6.88 -5.37
N PHE A 79 26.57 -8.13 -4.98
CA PHE A 79 26.36 -9.24 -5.89
C PHE A 79 24.86 -9.47 -6.08
N ARG A 80 24.37 -9.38 -7.32
CA ARG A 80 23.04 -9.88 -7.66
C ARG A 80 23.17 -11.35 -8.06
N VAL A 81 22.37 -12.21 -7.44
CA VAL A 81 22.35 -13.65 -7.73
C VAL A 81 21.03 -13.99 -8.42
N TYR A 82 21.11 -14.70 -9.54
CA TYR A 82 19.98 -15.26 -10.25
C TYR A 82 20.21 -16.74 -10.48
N ASP A 83 19.25 -17.58 -10.09
CA ASP A 83 19.33 -19.04 -10.22
C ASP A 83 20.63 -19.65 -9.67
N GLY A 84 21.02 -19.22 -8.46
CA GLY A 84 22.23 -19.71 -7.79
C GLY A 84 23.55 -19.25 -8.41
N LYS A 85 23.55 -18.43 -9.47
CA LYS A 85 24.74 -17.85 -10.10
C LYS A 85 24.79 -16.35 -9.93
N ILE A 86 25.99 -15.80 -9.75
CA ILE A 86 26.20 -14.34 -9.72
C ILE A 86 25.89 -13.78 -11.11
N SER A 87 24.83 -12.98 -11.20
CA SER A 87 24.35 -12.37 -12.45
C SER A 87 24.95 -10.98 -12.67
N GLU A 88 25.28 -10.26 -11.59
CA GLU A 88 25.81 -8.90 -11.67
C GLU A 88 26.69 -8.58 -10.45
N ILE A 89 27.78 -7.86 -10.68
CA ILE A 89 28.68 -7.35 -9.63
C ILE A 89 28.69 -5.83 -9.77
N SER A 90 28.01 -5.13 -8.86
CA SER A 90 28.08 -3.66 -8.80
C SER A 90 29.32 -3.22 -8.01
N LYS A 91 30.02 -2.20 -8.53
CA LYS A 91 31.24 -1.62 -7.92
C LYS A 91 31.00 -1.18 -6.47
N GLU A 92 32.11 -1.09 -5.72
CA GLU A 92 32.18 -0.60 -4.33
C GLU A 92 31.18 0.52 -4.07
N LYS A 93 30.21 0.25 -3.20
CA LYS A 93 29.23 1.22 -2.73
C LYS A 93 29.55 1.55 -1.28
N TYR A 94 29.75 2.81 -0.96
CA TYR A 94 29.86 3.22 0.44
C TYR A 94 28.44 3.22 1.05
N TYR A 95 28.13 2.30 1.98
CA TYR A 95 26.82 2.26 2.63
C TYR A 95 26.60 3.39 3.64
N ALA A 96 27.67 4.09 4.03
CA ALA A 96 27.59 5.25 4.91
C ALA A 96 27.68 6.54 4.08
N SER A 97 26.56 6.96 3.50
CA SER A 97 26.40 8.28 2.87
C SER A 97 26.61 9.44 3.87
N SER A 98 26.62 9.17 5.18
CA SER A 98 26.99 10.11 6.25
C SER A 98 28.51 10.33 6.41
N LEU A 99 29.34 9.52 5.73
CA LEU A 99 30.81 9.60 5.76
C LEU A 99 31.43 10.12 4.45
N GLU A 100 30.62 10.38 3.42
CA GLU A 100 31.06 11.19 2.28
C GLU A 100 31.08 12.66 2.74
N LYS A 101 32.29 13.23 2.76
CA LYS A 101 32.58 14.61 3.20
C LYS A 101 31.78 15.68 2.46
#